data_AF-A0A9P7GCY8-F1
#
_entry.id   AF-A0A9P7GCY8-F1
#
_cell.length_a   1.000
_cell.length_b   1.000
_cell.length_c   1.000
_cell.angle_alpha   90.00
_cell.angle_beta   90.00
_cell.angle_gamma   90.00
#
_symmetry.space_group_name_H-M   'P 1'
#
loop_
_entity.id
_entity.type
_entity.pdbx_description
1 polymer ?
#
loop_
_entity_poly.entity_id
_entity_poly.type
_entity_poly.pdbx_seq_one_letter_code
_entity_poly.pdbx_strand_id
1 'polypeptide(L)'
;MDYLVEALEGMNRKFTNPYIIFYPVVSRDGMPFPINKSIREIQGRAFKEETAWRGNIVIAKYRDNPFSSMIDASMADFAILRNYLATHGSPK
;
A
#
# COMPACT_ATOMS: atom_id res chain seq x y z
N MET A 1 -3.44 -10.03 4.48
CA MET A 1 -2.06 -10.21 3.98
C MET A 1 -1.33 -8.89 4.19
N ASP A 2 -0.02 -8.95 4.37
CA ASP A 2 0.87 -7.81 4.48
C ASP A 2 1.81 -7.73 3.27
N TYR A 3 2.19 -6.52 2.89
CA TYR A 3 3.12 -6.29 1.78
C TYR A 3 4.10 -5.18 2.10
N LEU A 4 5.38 -5.46 1.88
CA LEU A 4 6.49 -4.56 2.16
C LEU A 4 6.74 -3.60 0.98
N VAL A 5 6.73 -2.31 1.26
CA VAL A 5 7.11 -1.24 0.33
C VAL A 5 8.42 -0.63 0.79
N GLU A 6 9.50 -1.02 0.11
CA GLU A 6 10.86 -0.64 0.47
C GLU A 6 11.53 0.33 -0.52
N ALA A 7 10.92 0.58 -1.68
CA ALA A 7 11.38 1.55 -2.66
C ALA A 7 10.24 1.96 -3.61
N LEU A 8 10.40 3.08 -4.31
CA LEU A 8 9.60 3.41 -5.50
C LEU A 8 10.33 2.94 -6.77
N GLU A 9 9.57 2.80 -7.85
CA GLU A 9 10.13 2.55 -9.17
C GLU A 9 11.14 3.64 -9.55
N GLY A 10 12.33 3.25 -9.99
CA GLY A 10 13.42 4.17 -10.36
C GLY A 10 14.33 4.62 -9.22
N MET A 11 14.10 4.19 -7.97
CA MET A 11 15.02 4.49 -6.86
C MET A 11 16.23 3.54 -6.83
N ASN A 12 17.43 4.10 -6.69
CA ASN A 12 18.68 3.34 -6.57
C ASN A 12 18.97 2.85 -5.13
N ARG A 13 18.14 3.23 -4.16
CA ARG A 13 18.28 2.88 -2.75
C ARG A 13 16.91 2.68 -2.11
N LYS A 14 16.84 1.75 -1.15
CA LYS A 14 15.65 1.51 -0.33
C LYS A 14 15.40 2.66 0.63
N PHE A 15 14.16 2.79 1.10
CA PHE A 15 13.81 3.72 2.16
C PHE A 15 14.54 3.39 3.46
N THR A 16 14.96 4.43 4.19
CA THR A 16 15.47 4.27 5.56
C THR A 16 14.38 3.72 6.50
N ASN A 17 13.13 4.14 6.28
CA ASN A 17 11.97 3.71 7.04
C ASN A 17 10.90 3.20 6.06
N PRO A 18 10.85 1.89 5.79
CA PRO A 18 9.92 1.31 4.84
C PRO A 18 8.49 1.25 5.38
N TYR A 19 7.54 0.91 4.50
CA TYR A 19 6.12 0.80 4.83
C TYR A 19 5.64 -0.63 4.68
N ILE A 20 4.69 -1.04 5.51
CA ILE A 20 3.95 -2.29 5.34
C ILE A 20 2.49 -1.94 5.09
N ILE A 21 1.93 -2.48 4.01
CA ILE A 21 0.53 -2.33 3.65
C ILE A 21 -0.21 -3.61 4.05
N PHE A 22 -1.16 -3.46 4.97
CA PHE A 22 -2.08 -4.52 5.36
C PHE A 22 -3.38 -4.38 4.58
N TYR A 23 -3.79 -5.47 3.95
CA TYR A 23 -4.99 -5.52 3.14
C TYR A 23 -5.72 -6.86 3.30
N PRO A 24 -7.05 -6.85 3.18
CA PRO A 24 -7.85 -8.06 3.32
C PRO A 24 -7.75 -8.92 2.05
N VAL A 25 -7.60 -10.22 2.25
CA VAL A 25 -7.49 -11.22 1.16
C VAL A 25 -8.59 -12.27 1.19
N VAL A 26 -9.16 -12.56 2.37
CA VAL A 26 -10.21 -13.57 2.54
C VAL A 26 -11.42 -12.91 3.17
N SER A 27 -12.57 -12.96 2.49
CA SER A 27 -13.85 -12.58 3.09
C SER A 27 -14.46 -13.78 3.79
N ARG A 28 -15.21 -13.52 4.87
CA ARG A 28 -15.89 -14.57 5.65
C ARG A 28 -16.99 -15.27 4.85
N ASP A 29 -17.58 -14.58 3.88
CA ASP A 29 -18.67 -15.05 3.03
C ASP A 29 -18.21 -15.54 1.64
N GLY A 30 -16.90 -15.54 1.37
CA GLY A 30 -16.33 -15.88 0.07
C GLY A 30 -16.49 -14.82 -1.02
N MET A 31 -17.15 -13.68 -0.74
CA MET A 31 -17.30 -12.58 -1.69
C MET A 31 -16.06 -11.68 -1.68
N PRO A 32 -15.60 -11.14 -2.82
CA PRO A 32 -14.50 -10.17 -2.81
C PRO A 32 -14.85 -8.93 -1.99
N PHE A 33 -13.89 -8.41 -1.24
CA PHE A 33 -14.07 -7.09 -0.61
C PHE A 33 -14.37 -6.02 -1.67
N PRO A 34 -15.13 -4.97 -1.31
CA PRO A 34 -15.41 -3.87 -2.23
C PRO A 34 -14.13 -3.16 -2.65
N ILE A 35 -14.11 -2.60 -3.85
CA ILE A 35 -12.96 -1.82 -4.36
C ILE A 35 -12.72 -0.61 -3.45
N ASN A 36 -11.47 -0.38 -3.08
CA ASN A 36 -11.08 0.79 -2.30
C ASN A 36 -11.23 2.05 -3.18
N LYS A 37 -12.24 2.87 -2.86
CA LYS A 37 -12.59 4.06 -3.67
C LYS A 37 -11.47 5.10 -3.70
N SER A 38 -10.82 5.36 -2.57
CA SER A 38 -9.74 6.34 -2.48
C SER A 38 -8.55 5.95 -3.35
N ILE A 39 -8.15 4.67 -3.34
CA ILE A 39 -7.05 4.20 -4.20
C ILE A 39 -7.47 4.22 -5.67
N ARG A 40 -8.71 3.83 -5.99
CA ARG A 40 -9.24 3.94 -7.35
C ARG A 40 -9.19 5.39 -7.86
N GLU A 41 -9.54 6.36 -7.02
CA GLU A 41 -9.45 7.79 -7.35
C GLU A 41 -8.01 8.25 -7.55
N ILE A 42 -7.07 7.77 -6.72
CA ILE A 42 -5.63 8.03 -6.87
C ILE A 42 -5.12 7.49 -8.22
N GLN A 43 -5.54 6.30 -8.62
CA GLN A 43 -5.13 5.67 -9.89
C GLN A 43 -5.79 6.32 -11.11
N GLY A 44 -7.02 6.84 -10.97
CA GLY A 44 -7.73 7.56 -12.02
C GLY A 44 -7.82 6.74 -13.31
N ARG A 45 -7.25 7.24 -14.41
CA ARG A 45 -7.25 6.56 -15.73
C ARG A 45 -6.37 5.31 -15.76
N ALA A 46 -5.42 5.16 -14.84
CA ALA A 46 -4.56 3.99 -14.74
C ALA A 46 -5.20 2.84 -13.94
N PHE A 47 -6.41 3.05 -13.39
CA PHE A 47 -7.14 2.04 -12.63
C PHE A 47 -7.40 0.78 -13.48
N LYS A 48 -7.13 -0.38 -12.88
CA LYS A 48 -7.36 -1.72 -13.43
C LYS A 48 -8.07 -2.57 -12.39
N GLU A 49 -9.25 -3.08 -12.73
CA GLU A 49 -10.09 -3.80 -11.78
C GLU A 49 -9.48 -5.15 -11.38
N GLU A 50 -8.78 -5.79 -12.31
CA GLU A 50 -8.11 -7.08 -12.13
C GLU A 50 -7.01 -7.06 -11.07
N THR A 51 -6.43 -5.89 -10.79
CA THR A 51 -5.39 -5.67 -9.76
C THR A 51 -5.81 -4.61 -8.74
N ALA A 52 -7.12 -4.44 -8.54
CA ALA A 52 -7.63 -3.40 -7.66
C ALA A 52 -7.33 -3.69 -6.19
N TRP A 53 -7.00 -2.65 -5.43
CA TRP A 53 -7.02 -2.69 -3.98
C TRP A 53 -8.45 -2.78 -3.47
N ARG A 54 -8.70 -3.68 -2.51
CA ARG A 54 -10.03 -3.98 -1.99
C ARG A 54 -10.07 -3.90 -0.47
N GLY A 55 -11.20 -3.45 0.05
CA GLY A 55 -11.45 -3.29 1.47
C GLY A 55 -10.65 -2.16 2.12
N ASN A 56 -10.53 -2.24 3.44
CA ASN A 56 -9.80 -1.28 4.24
C ASN A 56 -8.30 -1.56 4.15
N ILE A 57 -7.53 -0.53 3.79
CA ILE A 57 -6.08 -0.61 3.66
C ILE A 57 -5.47 0.12 4.84
N VAL A 58 -4.59 -0.56 5.59
CA VAL A 58 -3.85 0.03 6.70
C VAL A 58 -2.38 0.06 6.30
N ILE A 59 -1.75 1.24 6.40
CA ILE A 59 -0.35 1.39 6.06
C ILE A 59 0.39 1.83 7.32
N ALA A 60 1.42 1.08 7.69
CA ALA A 60 2.26 1.40 8.83
C ALA A 60 3.70 1.64 8.38
N LYS A 61 4.34 2.63 8.98
CA LYS A 61 5.74 2.97 8.75
C LYS A 61 6.58 2.34 9.85
N TYR A 62 7.67 1.70 9.48
CA TYR A 62 8.55 1.02 10.43
C TYR A 62 9.97 1.55 10.35
N ARG A 63 10.67 1.44 11.48
CA ARG A 63 12.12 1.64 11.57
C ARG A 63 12.79 0.36 12.04
N ASP A 64 14.11 0.34 11.87
CA ASP A 64 15.03 -0.73 12.29
C ASP A 64 14.79 -2.06 11.51
N ASN A 65 15.84 -2.87 11.36
CA ASN A 65 15.75 -4.15 10.66
C ASN A 65 15.46 -5.28 11.68
N PRO A 66 14.40 -6.10 11.54
CA PRO A 66 13.43 -6.22 10.44
C PRO A 66 12.03 -5.73 10.87
N PHE A 67 11.85 -4.42 11.08
CA PHE A 67 10.61 -3.77 11.49
C PHE A 67 10.27 -3.90 12.99
N SER A 68 11.25 -3.70 13.88
CA SER A 68 11.04 -3.84 15.32
C SER A 68 10.18 -2.74 15.94
N SER A 69 9.96 -1.62 15.26
CA SER A 69 9.16 -0.51 15.81
C SER A 69 8.38 0.24 14.74
N MET A 70 7.07 0.36 14.95
CA MET A 70 6.22 1.26 14.18
C MET A 70 6.50 2.70 14.61
N ILE A 71 6.55 3.61 13.64
CA ILE A 71 6.78 5.04 13.89
C ILE A 71 5.66 5.88 13.29
N ASP A 72 5.54 7.11 13.79
CA ASP A 72 4.55 8.06 13.29
C ASP A 72 4.80 8.40 11.82
N ALA A 73 3.70 8.42 11.06
CA ALA A 73 3.68 8.96 9.71
C ALA A 73 3.49 10.49 9.75
N SER A 74 4.14 11.16 8.82
CA SER A 74 4.11 12.60 8.58
C SER A 74 3.42 12.91 7.26
N MET A 75 3.22 14.21 6.98
CA MET A 75 2.67 14.64 5.68
C MET A 75 3.56 14.28 4.49
N ALA A 76 4.87 14.10 4.69
CA ALA A 76 5.77 13.65 3.62
C ALA A 76 5.46 12.22 3.17
N ASP A 77 5.02 11.36 4.10
CA ASP A 77 4.68 9.97 3.81
C ASP A 77 3.47 9.86 2.89
N PHE A 78 2.54 10.83 2.95
CA PHE A 78 1.39 10.87 2.04
C PHE A 78 1.82 10.95 0.58
N ALA A 79 2.80 11.81 0.25
CA ALA A 79 3.28 11.95 -1.13
C ALA A 79 3.92 10.65 -1.65
N ILE A 80 4.69 9.98 -0.80
CA ILE A 80 5.38 8.71 -1.12
C ILE A 80 4.34 7.61 -1.34
N LEU A 81 3.42 7.42 -0.40
CA LEU A 81 2.40 6.38 -0.46
C LEU A 81 1.41 6.63 -1.62
N ARG A 82 1.05 7.90 -1.86
CA ARG A 82 0.20 8.26 -3.00
C ARG A 82 0.88 7.92 -4.33
N ASN A 83 2.18 8.22 -4.47
CA ASN A 83 2.93 7.87 -5.68
C ASN A 83 2.95 6.36 -5.89
N TYR A 84 3.26 5.59 -4.84
CA TYR A 84 3.23 4.14 -4.88
C TYR A 84 1.86 3.58 -5.32
N LEU A 85 0.78 4.02 -4.66
CA LEU A 85 -0.59 3.55 -4.91
C LEU A 85 -1.11 3.97 -6.30
N ALA A 86 -0.60 5.05 -6.87
CA ALA A 86 -0.98 5.51 -8.21
C ALA A 86 -0.51 4.56 -9.32
N THR A 87 0.59 3.84 -9.10
CA THR A 87 1.20 2.98 -10.12
C THR A 87 1.09 1.48 -9.79
N HIS A 88 0.86 1.12 -8.53
CA HIS A 88 0.85 -0.28 -8.09
C HIS A 88 -0.56 -0.79 -7.76
N GLY A 89 -0.93 -1.92 -8.38
CA GLY A 89 -2.10 -2.71 -7.99
C GLY A 89 -1.90 -3.48 -6.68
N SER A 90 -2.96 -4.13 -6.18
CA SER A 90 -2.85 -5.00 -5.02
C SER A 90 -1.91 -6.18 -5.31
N PRO A 91 -1.02 -6.54 -4.38
CA PRO A 91 -0.17 -7.72 -4.53
C PRO A 91 -1.02 -8.98 -4.54
N LYS A 92 -0.66 -9.94 -5.40
CA LYS A 92 -1.31 -11.25 -5.52
C LYS A 92 -0.94 -12.17 -4.35
#